data_AF-A0A951DZF2-F1
#
_entry.id   AF-A0A951DZF2-F1
#
_cell.length_a   1.000
_cell.length_b   1.000
_cell.length_c   1.000
_cell.angle_alpha   90.00
_cell.angle_beta   90.00
_cell.angle_gamma   90.00
#
_symmetry.space_group_name_H-M   'P 1'
#
loop_
_entity.id
_entity.type
_entity.pdbx_description
1 polymer ?
#
loop_
_entity_poly.entity_id
_entity_poly.type
_entity_poly.pdbx_seq_one_letter_code
_entity_poly.pdbx_strand_id
1 'polypeptide(L)'
;TFLNRLLALTIDLQNVLFTAFEQLLTARIEGAIASGAYDVGLETLRAESVVITDRRTIYTHTGTSAETRLLTITERRRNRPVTLDEALDRLSDPRAQILINERSGRAAVQVPAPSVMLDNGEIERRVRLIRPMERHSLPLKAMAESHWTEADRERFALAWQAEIAAVPEFTDSTIHVVSGLLLPIWKRLPNESTRVYRLQTDAGERIIGRKVSPAWVATALATDAPTLTPDAAFAALMDGRTILDLAEDLQLRRVRVMGANRIELSGFNDMMRDRLKTYGLFHEIVSWKLRMFVPTDATGVAVLARVLDGYPVERIGEREAA
;
A
#
# COMPACT_ATOMS: atom_id res chain seq x y z
N THR A 1 -16.03 -0.26 -25.91
CA THR A 1 -17.28 -0.94 -26.35
C THR A 1 -18.51 -0.58 -25.53
N PHE A 2 -18.39 -0.20 -24.24
CA PHE A 2 -19.51 0.32 -23.43
C PHE A 2 -20.08 1.66 -23.94
N LEU A 3 -19.21 2.66 -24.14
CA LEU A 3 -19.61 4.02 -24.54
C LEU A 3 -20.37 4.05 -25.89
N ASN A 4 -19.91 3.29 -26.87
CA ASN A 4 -20.56 3.21 -28.18
C ASN A 4 -21.94 2.55 -28.14
N ARG A 5 -22.21 1.68 -27.14
CA ARG A 5 -23.52 1.07 -26.95
C ARG A 5 -24.47 1.99 -26.19
N LEU A 6 -23.94 2.82 -25.30
CA LEU A 6 -24.69 3.81 -24.55
C LEU A 6 -25.21 4.94 -25.46
N LEU A 7 -24.37 5.42 -26.38
CA LEU A 7 -24.72 6.48 -27.34
C LEU A 7 -25.80 6.08 -28.36
N ALA A 8 -26.13 4.77 -28.45
CA ALA A 8 -27.20 4.26 -29.29
C ALA A 8 -28.59 4.27 -28.60
N LEU A 9 -28.66 4.62 -27.31
CA LEU A 9 -29.90 4.67 -26.53
C LEU A 9 -30.58 6.04 -26.64
N THR A 10 -31.86 6.14 -26.26
CA THR A 10 -32.55 7.43 -26.13
C THR A 10 -31.92 8.27 -25.02
N ILE A 11 -31.98 9.59 -25.14
CA ILE A 11 -31.38 10.54 -24.18
C ILE A 11 -31.85 10.27 -22.75
N ASP A 12 -33.15 9.98 -22.56
CA ASP A 12 -33.70 9.68 -21.24
C ASP A 12 -33.07 8.43 -20.62
N LEU A 13 -32.89 7.37 -21.41
CA LEU A 13 -32.28 6.13 -20.94
C LEU A 13 -30.77 6.28 -20.71
N GLN A 14 -30.09 7.10 -21.52
CA GLN A 14 -28.70 7.49 -21.26
C GLN A 14 -28.59 8.21 -19.91
N ASN A 15 -29.46 9.20 -19.64
CA ASN A 15 -29.45 9.96 -18.39
C ASN A 15 -29.68 9.09 -17.15
N VAL A 16 -30.61 8.13 -17.21
CA VAL A 16 -30.84 7.17 -16.12
C VAL A 16 -29.61 6.31 -15.87
N LEU A 17 -28.99 5.78 -16.93
CA LEU A 17 -27.80 4.93 -16.80
C LEU A 17 -26.57 5.70 -16.32
N PHE A 18 -26.37 6.94 -16.79
CA PHE A 18 -25.30 7.81 -16.31
C PHE A 18 -25.48 8.17 -14.83
N THR A 19 -26.71 8.49 -14.41
CA THR A 19 -27.02 8.77 -12.99
C THR A 19 -26.68 7.56 -12.12
N ALA A 20 -27.10 6.36 -12.50
CA ALA A 20 -26.79 5.13 -11.77
C ALA A 20 -25.28 4.83 -11.76
N PHE A 21 -24.60 5.02 -12.88
CA PHE A 21 -23.15 4.85 -12.98
C PHE A 21 -22.39 5.86 -12.09
N GLU A 22 -22.77 7.13 -12.10
CA GLU A 22 -22.18 8.17 -11.25
C GLU A 22 -22.39 7.89 -9.77
N GLN A 23 -23.57 7.38 -9.38
CA GLN A 23 -23.83 6.94 -8.01
C GLN A 23 -22.92 5.78 -7.59
N LEU A 24 -22.75 4.77 -8.45
CA LEU A 24 -21.86 3.64 -8.19
C LEU A 24 -20.40 4.07 -8.14
N LEU A 25 -19.98 4.95 -9.05
CA LEU A 25 -18.64 5.52 -9.08
C LEU A 25 -18.37 6.33 -7.81
N THR A 26 -19.30 7.19 -7.40
CA THR A 26 -19.22 7.99 -6.18
C THR A 26 -19.13 7.08 -4.95
N ALA A 27 -19.99 6.07 -4.86
CA ALA A 27 -19.96 5.11 -3.76
C ALA A 27 -18.62 4.34 -3.70
N ARG A 28 -18.06 3.93 -4.85
CA ARG A 28 -16.73 3.32 -4.91
C ARG A 28 -15.62 4.28 -4.53
N ILE A 29 -15.65 5.53 -4.99
CA ILE A 29 -14.65 6.55 -4.64
C ILE A 29 -14.72 6.83 -3.13
N GLU A 30 -15.91 7.06 -2.57
CA GLU A 30 -16.06 7.27 -1.13
C GLU A 30 -15.62 6.04 -0.32
N GLY A 31 -15.94 4.83 -0.78
CA GLY A 31 -15.47 3.58 -0.17
C GLY A 31 -13.94 3.45 -0.23
N ALA A 32 -13.32 3.81 -1.36
CA ALA A 32 -11.88 3.83 -1.52
C ALA A 32 -11.21 4.92 -0.67
N ILE A 33 -11.83 6.11 -0.53
CA ILE A 33 -11.34 7.18 0.33
C ILE A 33 -11.40 6.75 1.79
N ALA A 34 -12.53 6.19 2.23
CA ALA A 34 -12.74 5.72 3.60
C ALA A 34 -11.79 4.58 3.98
N SER A 35 -11.48 3.68 3.04
CA SER A 35 -10.49 2.61 3.24
C SER A 35 -9.04 3.06 3.06
N GLY A 36 -8.80 4.31 2.63
CA GLY A 36 -7.46 4.80 2.31
C GLY A 36 -6.86 4.22 1.02
N ALA A 37 -7.60 3.39 0.28
CA ALA A 37 -7.19 2.77 -0.98
C ALA A 37 -7.35 3.70 -2.21
N TYR A 38 -8.04 4.83 -2.06
CA TYR A 38 -8.18 5.80 -3.15
C TYR A 38 -6.83 6.47 -3.44
N ASP A 39 -6.34 6.29 -4.66
CA ASP A 39 -5.11 6.93 -5.13
C ASP A 39 -5.46 8.16 -5.98
N VAL A 40 -5.09 9.34 -5.49
CA VAL A 40 -5.28 10.62 -6.19
C VAL A 40 -4.10 10.91 -7.14
N GLY A 41 -3.08 10.02 -7.17
CA GLY A 41 -1.84 10.20 -7.89
C GLY A 41 -0.79 10.94 -7.05
N LEU A 42 -0.10 11.91 -7.66
CA LEU A 42 0.93 12.68 -6.96
C LEU A 42 0.29 13.70 -6.01
N GLU A 43 0.38 13.45 -4.70
CA GLU A 43 -0.15 14.33 -3.69
C GLU A 43 0.95 15.28 -3.18
N THR A 44 0.68 16.58 -3.18
CA THR A 44 1.56 17.54 -2.48
C THR A 44 1.17 17.55 -1.01
N LEU A 45 2.06 17.08 -0.15
CA LEU A 45 1.83 17.05 1.29
C LEU A 45 1.77 18.50 1.80
N ARG A 46 0.57 18.91 2.23
CA ARG A 46 0.31 20.20 2.86
C ARG A 46 0.20 19.98 4.37
N ALA A 47 1.19 20.46 5.10
CA ALA A 47 1.25 20.44 6.55
C ALA A 47 1.84 21.78 7.03
N GLU A 48 1.58 22.10 8.29
CA GLU A 48 2.11 23.30 8.95
C GLU A 48 3.61 23.16 9.25
N SER A 49 4.05 21.92 9.50
CA SER A 49 5.46 21.56 9.65
C SER A 49 5.69 20.12 9.17
N VAL A 50 6.84 19.90 8.54
CA VAL A 50 7.30 18.61 8.00
C VAL A 50 8.75 18.43 8.39
N VAL A 51 9.00 17.50 9.32
CA VAL A 51 10.33 17.22 9.85
C VAL A 51 10.70 15.77 9.57
N ILE A 52 11.86 15.54 8.98
CA ILE A 52 12.41 14.20 8.83
C ILE A 52 13.09 13.83 10.14
N THR A 53 12.58 12.80 10.80
CA THR A 53 13.06 12.34 12.10
C THR A 53 14.05 11.18 11.97
N ASP A 54 13.98 10.40 10.89
CA ASP A 54 14.93 9.32 10.62
C ASP A 54 15.17 9.14 9.10
N ARG A 55 16.38 8.68 8.77
CA ARG A 55 16.84 8.42 7.40
C ARG A 55 17.64 7.13 7.38
N ARG A 56 17.19 6.16 6.59
CA ARG A 56 17.89 4.89 6.43
C ARG A 56 18.00 4.49 4.97
N THR A 57 19.22 4.20 4.52
CA THR A 57 19.43 3.60 3.19
C THR A 57 18.95 2.15 3.23
N ILE A 58 18.05 1.80 2.31
CA ILE A 58 17.47 0.45 2.19
C ILE A 58 17.91 -0.27 0.92
N TYR A 59 18.55 0.46 -0.01
CA TYR A 59 19.16 -0.08 -1.21
C TYR A 59 20.21 0.91 -1.74
N THR A 60 21.31 0.39 -2.28
CA THR A 60 22.34 1.17 -2.97
C THR A 60 22.62 0.49 -4.30
N HIS A 61 22.47 1.21 -5.40
CA HIS A 61 22.68 0.68 -6.74
C HIS A 61 24.16 0.47 -7.03
N THR A 62 24.56 -0.76 -7.39
CA THR A 62 25.98 -1.17 -7.52
C THR A 62 26.72 -0.45 -8.64
N GLY A 63 26.02 0.01 -9.69
CA GLY A 63 26.65 0.71 -10.82
C GLY A 63 26.74 2.23 -10.72
N THR A 64 25.90 2.87 -9.89
CA THR A 64 25.79 4.34 -9.83
C THR A 64 25.96 4.91 -8.43
N SER A 65 26.05 4.04 -7.42
CA SER A 65 25.99 4.40 -6.00
C SER A 65 24.74 5.20 -5.61
N ALA A 66 23.72 5.24 -6.47
CA ALA A 66 22.46 5.91 -6.18
C ALA A 66 21.73 5.15 -5.07
N GLU A 67 21.27 5.88 -4.07
CA GLU A 67 20.62 5.30 -2.90
C GLU A 67 19.10 5.38 -3.00
N THR A 68 18.46 4.38 -2.40
CA THR A 68 17.06 4.41 -2.03
C THR A 68 16.97 4.50 -0.53
N ARG A 69 16.25 5.51 -0.05
CA ARG A 69 16.16 5.84 1.38
C ARG A 69 14.74 5.70 1.87
N LEU A 70 14.59 5.02 3.00
CA LEU A 70 13.41 5.11 3.84
C LEU A 70 13.54 6.35 4.74
N LEU A 71 12.52 7.19 4.70
CA LEU A 71 12.40 8.39 5.52
C LEU A 71 11.26 8.20 6.52
N THR A 72 11.51 8.50 7.78
CA THR A 72 10.46 8.68 8.79
C THR A 72 10.23 10.18 8.96
N ILE A 73 8.99 10.61 8.80
CA ILE A 73 8.61 12.01 8.76
C ILE A 73 7.53 12.24 9.79
N THR A 74 7.72 13.25 10.63
CA THR A 74 6.67 13.81 11.47
C THR A 74 6.03 14.96 10.70
N GLU A 75 4.75 14.86 10.40
CA GLU A 75 3.95 15.97 9.86
C GLU A 75 3.04 16.54 10.95
N ARG A 76 3.03 17.87 11.05
CA ARG A 76 2.12 18.62 11.92
C ARG A 76 1.02 19.24 11.09
N ARG A 77 -0.24 18.94 11.40
CA ARG A 77 -1.39 19.52 10.71
C ARG A 77 -2.25 20.30 11.69
N ARG A 78 -2.69 21.49 11.26
CA ARG A 78 -3.68 22.28 12.00
C ARG A 78 -5.03 21.57 11.95
N ASN A 79 -5.63 21.36 13.12
CA ASN A 79 -6.97 20.81 13.22
C ASN A 79 -8.00 21.86 12.79
N ARG A 80 -8.97 21.41 12.00
CA ARG A 80 -10.08 22.25 11.51
C ARG A 80 -11.39 21.55 11.85
N PRO A 81 -11.83 21.64 13.12
CA PRO A 81 -13.07 21.01 13.52
C PRO A 81 -14.25 21.66 12.79
N VAL A 82 -15.25 20.85 12.45
CA VAL A 82 -16.54 21.34 11.95
C VAL A 82 -17.19 22.20 13.04
N THR A 83 -17.50 23.45 12.71
CA THR A 83 -18.08 24.38 13.68
C THR A 83 -19.49 23.97 14.06
N LEU A 84 -20.01 24.49 15.18
CA LEU A 84 -21.40 24.24 15.57
C LEU A 84 -22.37 24.73 14.48
N ASP A 85 -22.16 25.93 13.94
CA ASP A 85 -23.00 26.48 12.87
C ASP A 85 -22.97 25.60 11.62
N GLU A 86 -21.78 25.19 11.17
CA GLU A 86 -21.66 24.26 10.04
C GLU A 86 -22.37 22.92 10.31
N ALA A 87 -22.32 22.43 11.54
CA ALA A 87 -23.01 21.21 11.94
C ALA A 87 -24.54 21.39 11.88
N LEU A 88 -25.05 22.51 12.37
CA LEU A 88 -26.48 22.83 12.36
C LEU A 88 -27.01 23.15 10.96
N ASP A 89 -26.19 23.76 10.09
CA ASP A 89 -26.55 24.05 8.69
C ASP A 89 -26.92 22.79 7.91
N ARG A 90 -26.38 21.63 8.30
CA ARG A 90 -26.71 20.33 7.69
C ARG A 90 -28.15 19.89 7.93
N LEU A 91 -28.83 20.45 8.94
CA LEU A 91 -30.25 20.21 9.19
C LEU A 91 -31.17 20.84 8.13
N SER A 92 -30.61 21.55 7.14
CA SER A 92 -31.32 21.91 5.92
C SER A 92 -31.72 20.69 5.07
N ASP A 93 -31.02 19.54 5.18
CA ASP A 93 -31.51 18.26 4.64
C ASP A 93 -32.55 17.68 5.62
N PRO A 94 -33.80 17.43 5.21
CA PRO A 94 -34.84 16.84 6.06
C PRO A 94 -34.50 15.45 6.61
N ARG A 95 -33.49 14.77 6.05
CA ARG A 95 -33.02 13.46 6.48
C ARG A 95 -31.85 13.54 7.45
N ALA A 96 -31.34 14.73 7.74
CA ALA A 96 -30.29 14.94 8.74
C ALA A 96 -30.87 15.01 10.15
N GLN A 97 -30.14 14.50 11.13
CA GLN A 97 -30.56 14.48 12.53
C GLN A 97 -29.39 14.81 13.44
N ILE A 98 -29.64 15.52 14.53
CA ILE A 98 -28.68 15.75 15.61
C ILE A 98 -28.83 14.70 16.69
N LEU A 99 -27.71 14.11 17.09
CA LEU A 99 -27.67 12.96 17.98
C LEU A 99 -26.72 13.18 19.14
N ILE A 100 -27.02 12.53 20.26
CA ILE A 100 -26.13 12.36 21.41
C ILE A 100 -25.92 10.86 21.64
N ASN A 101 -24.68 10.48 21.91
CA ASN A 101 -24.39 9.14 22.37
C ASN A 101 -24.68 9.06 23.88
N GLU A 102 -25.66 8.26 24.31
CA GLU A 102 -26.07 8.20 25.71
C GLU A 102 -24.97 7.66 26.64
N ARG A 103 -24.08 6.82 26.11
CA ARG A 103 -22.99 6.22 26.89
C ARG A 103 -21.80 7.17 27.05
N SER A 104 -21.44 7.89 25.99
CA SER A 104 -20.24 8.75 25.99
C SER A 104 -20.54 10.25 26.16
N GLY A 105 -21.81 10.67 26.06
CA GLY A 105 -22.21 12.07 26.05
C GLY A 105 -21.75 12.86 24.82
N ARG A 106 -21.23 12.19 23.79
CA ARG A 106 -20.64 12.83 22.60
C ARG A 106 -21.72 13.20 21.60
N ALA A 107 -21.47 14.20 20.76
CA ALA A 107 -22.42 14.67 19.76
C ALA A 107 -22.06 14.19 18.35
N ALA A 108 -23.09 14.03 17.51
CA ALA A 108 -22.94 13.73 16.09
C ALA A 108 -24.11 14.30 15.28
N VAL A 109 -23.83 14.72 14.05
CA VAL A 109 -24.86 14.95 13.02
C VAL A 109 -24.92 13.71 12.15
N GLN A 110 -26.06 13.05 12.11
CA GLN A 110 -26.34 12.00 11.15
C GLN A 110 -26.81 12.61 9.84
N VAL A 111 -26.19 12.21 8.74
CA VAL A 111 -26.65 12.51 7.37
C VAL A 111 -26.75 11.23 6.55
N PRO A 112 -27.54 11.21 5.47
CA PRO A 112 -27.56 10.10 4.52
C PRO A 112 -26.16 9.83 3.94
N ALA A 113 -25.80 8.56 3.80
CA ALA A 113 -24.59 8.15 3.09
C ALA A 113 -24.96 7.31 1.85
N PRO A 114 -24.12 7.30 0.80
CA PRO A 114 -24.28 6.38 -0.31
C PRO A 114 -24.37 4.92 0.17
N SER A 115 -25.32 4.19 -0.43
CA SER A 115 -25.46 2.76 -0.17
C SER A 115 -24.36 1.99 -0.90
N VAL A 116 -24.00 0.82 -0.37
CA VAL A 116 -22.99 -0.05 -0.97
C VAL A 116 -23.66 -1.36 -1.36
N MET A 117 -23.30 -1.88 -2.54
CA MET A 117 -23.68 -3.23 -2.95
C MET A 117 -22.66 -4.21 -2.39
N LEU A 118 -23.12 -5.18 -1.62
CA LEU A 118 -22.30 -6.24 -1.05
C LEU A 118 -22.03 -7.33 -2.10
N ASP A 119 -21.06 -8.20 -1.82
CA ASP A 119 -20.66 -9.28 -2.75
C ASP A 119 -21.79 -10.27 -3.06
N ASN A 120 -22.78 -10.37 -2.16
CA ASN A 120 -23.99 -11.19 -2.34
C ASN A 120 -25.08 -10.48 -3.19
N GLY A 121 -24.83 -9.26 -3.66
CA GLY A 121 -25.76 -8.45 -4.45
C GLY A 121 -26.78 -7.66 -3.62
N GLU A 122 -26.77 -7.76 -2.29
CA GLU A 122 -27.64 -6.96 -1.43
C GLU A 122 -27.19 -5.50 -1.39
N ILE A 123 -28.16 -4.58 -1.32
CA ILE A 123 -27.89 -3.14 -1.13
C ILE A 123 -27.92 -2.84 0.36
N GLU A 124 -26.76 -2.48 0.91
CA GLU A 124 -26.65 -2.02 2.29
C GLU A 124 -26.84 -0.51 2.39
N ARG A 125 -27.93 -0.08 3.02
CA ARG A 125 -28.20 1.34 3.31
C ARG A 125 -27.34 1.82 4.46
N ARG A 126 -26.81 3.03 4.33
CA ARG A 126 -25.84 3.60 5.28
C ARG A 126 -26.19 5.03 5.66
N VAL A 127 -25.71 5.42 6.82
CA VAL A 127 -25.71 6.80 7.31
C VAL A 127 -24.28 7.24 7.63
N ARG A 128 -24.03 8.54 7.67
CA ARG A 128 -22.74 9.12 8.03
C ARG A 128 -22.91 9.94 9.29
N LEU A 129 -22.15 9.60 10.33
CA LEU A 129 -22.02 10.43 11.51
C LEU A 129 -20.87 11.42 11.29
N ILE A 130 -21.21 12.69 11.37
CA ILE A 130 -20.28 13.82 11.31
C ILE A 130 -20.12 14.34 12.73
N ARG A 131 -18.86 14.49 13.14
CA ARG A 131 -18.43 14.94 14.46
C ARG A 131 -17.37 16.03 14.24
N PRO A 132 -16.94 16.80 15.25
CA PRO A 132 -16.02 17.91 15.04
C PRO A 132 -14.79 17.54 14.21
N MET A 133 -14.13 16.42 14.53
CA MET A 133 -12.92 15.96 13.83
C MET A 133 -13.09 14.64 13.07
N GLU A 134 -14.27 14.03 13.10
CA GLU A 134 -14.49 12.67 12.58
C GLU A 134 -15.68 12.64 11.61
N ARG A 135 -15.56 11.81 10.57
CA ARG A 135 -16.67 11.48 9.67
C ARG A 135 -16.61 9.99 9.39
N HIS A 136 -17.58 9.24 9.87
CA HIS A 136 -17.61 7.80 9.64
C HIS A 136 -18.99 7.35 9.15
N SER A 137 -19.01 6.37 8.24
CA SER A 137 -20.25 5.85 7.66
C SER A 137 -20.55 4.46 8.21
N LEU A 138 -21.78 4.28 8.70
CA LEU A 138 -22.27 3.06 9.32
C LEU A 138 -23.42 2.46 8.50
N PRO A 139 -23.60 1.13 8.48
CA PRO A 139 -24.87 0.51 8.11
C PRO A 139 -26.02 1.02 8.97
N LEU A 140 -27.20 1.22 8.37
CA LEU A 140 -28.39 1.69 9.08
C LEU A 140 -28.81 0.71 10.20
N LYS A 141 -28.61 -0.59 9.99
CA LYS A 141 -28.86 -1.63 11.01
C LYS A 141 -27.97 -1.44 12.24
N ALA A 142 -26.67 -1.28 12.03
CA ALA A 142 -25.71 -1.02 13.10
C ALA A 142 -25.98 0.31 13.83
N MET A 143 -26.53 1.31 13.11
CA MET A 143 -26.96 2.57 13.72
C MET A 143 -28.13 2.35 14.69
N ALA A 144 -29.11 1.52 14.33
CA ALA A 144 -30.27 1.22 15.18
C ALA A 144 -29.89 0.47 16.47
N GLU A 145 -28.79 -0.29 16.44
CA GLU A 145 -28.24 -1.02 17.60
C GLU A 145 -27.27 -0.18 18.43
N SER A 146 -26.99 1.06 18.01
CA SER A 146 -26.03 1.94 18.69
C SER A 146 -26.65 2.73 19.83
N HIS A 147 -25.81 3.37 20.65
CA HIS A 147 -26.25 4.25 21.74
C HIS A 147 -26.51 5.70 21.28
N TRP A 148 -26.65 5.94 19.99
CA TRP A 148 -26.92 7.27 19.45
C TRP A 148 -28.42 7.53 19.41
N THR A 149 -28.87 8.54 20.14
CA THR A 149 -30.28 8.92 20.21
C THR A 149 -30.45 10.35 19.71
N GLU A 150 -31.62 10.62 19.12
CA GLU A 150 -31.99 11.99 18.74
C GLU A 150 -31.95 12.90 19.97
N ALA A 151 -31.42 14.11 19.78
CA ALA A 151 -31.24 15.09 20.84
C ALA A 151 -31.88 16.42 20.45
N ASP A 152 -32.28 17.20 21.45
CA ASP A 152 -32.63 18.59 21.24
C ASP A 152 -31.39 19.43 20.89
N ARG A 153 -31.65 20.62 20.31
CA ARG A 153 -30.58 21.53 19.84
C ARG A 153 -29.67 22.00 20.97
N GLU A 154 -30.19 22.20 22.17
CA GLU A 154 -29.43 22.75 23.29
C GLU A 154 -28.41 21.74 23.82
N ARG A 155 -28.87 20.51 24.08
CA ARG A 155 -28.03 19.39 24.51
C ARG A 155 -26.97 19.07 23.48
N PHE A 156 -27.35 19.06 22.19
CA PHE A 156 -26.42 18.87 21.09
C PHE A 156 -25.36 19.97 21.04
N ALA A 157 -25.76 21.25 21.08
CA ALA A 157 -24.84 22.39 21.00
C ALA A 157 -23.83 22.37 22.15
N LEU A 158 -24.28 22.09 23.37
CA LEU A 158 -23.41 22.01 24.55
C LEU A 158 -22.36 20.92 24.39
N ALA A 159 -22.77 19.70 24.02
CA ALA A 159 -21.85 18.59 23.81
C ALA A 159 -20.89 18.84 22.64
N TRP A 160 -21.37 19.39 21.53
CA TRP A 160 -20.54 19.72 20.37
C TRP A 160 -19.49 20.78 20.69
N GLN A 161 -19.88 21.84 21.40
CA GLN A 161 -18.98 22.91 21.80
C GLN A 161 -17.93 22.42 22.80
N ALA A 162 -18.31 21.54 23.72
CA ALA A 162 -17.38 20.90 24.63
C ALA A 162 -16.34 20.06 23.87
N GLU A 163 -16.76 19.34 22.82
CA GLU A 163 -15.82 18.60 21.97
C GLU A 163 -14.90 19.53 21.17
N ILE A 164 -15.42 20.60 20.55
CA ILE A 164 -14.59 21.60 19.85
C ILE A 164 -13.55 22.20 20.80
N ALA A 165 -13.94 22.57 22.01
CA ALA A 165 -13.04 23.16 23.00
C ALA A 165 -11.92 22.19 23.43
N ALA A 166 -12.15 20.87 23.33
CA ALA A 166 -11.17 19.84 23.60
C ALA A 166 -10.26 19.51 22.40
N VAL A 167 -10.52 20.08 21.20
CA VAL A 167 -9.68 19.83 20.02
C VAL A 167 -8.37 20.61 20.13
N PRO A 168 -7.19 19.96 20.11
CA PRO A 168 -5.92 20.67 20.11
C PRO A 168 -5.76 21.46 18.81
N GLU A 169 -4.97 22.55 18.83
CA GLU A 169 -4.75 23.36 17.63
C GLU A 169 -4.08 22.57 16.49
N PHE A 170 -3.20 21.63 16.84
CA PHE A 170 -2.45 20.81 15.90
C PHE A 170 -2.49 19.32 16.28
N THR A 171 -2.34 18.47 15.27
CA THR A 171 -2.10 17.03 15.42
C THR A 171 -0.80 16.67 14.70
N ASP A 172 0.07 15.95 15.40
CA ASP A 172 1.29 15.38 14.82
C ASP A 172 1.01 13.94 14.39
N SER A 173 1.47 13.56 13.21
CA SER A 173 1.40 12.18 12.74
C SER A 173 2.71 11.74 12.07
N THR A 174 3.00 10.45 12.16
CA THR A 174 4.19 9.87 11.54
C THR A 174 3.82 9.20 10.24
N ILE A 175 4.55 9.53 9.18
CA ILE A 175 4.48 8.85 7.89
C ILE A 175 5.85 8.31 7.50
N HIS A 176 5.83 7.25 6.69
CA HIS A 176 7.04 6.67 6.13
C HIS A 176 7.03 6.81 4.62
N VAL A 177 8.13 7.31 4.07
CA VAL A 177 8.27 7.60 2.65
C VAL A 177 9.56 6.97 2.12
N VAL A 178 9.45 6.18 1.06
CA VAL A 178 10.61 5.67 0.34
C VAL A 178 10.92 6.59 -0.83
N SER A 179 12.14 7.09 -0.90
CA SER A 179 12.60 8.10 -1.87
C SER A 179 13.94 7.72 -2.49
N GLY A 180 14.31 8.39 -3.58
CA GLY A 180 15.53 8.08 -4.35
C GLY A 180 15.23 7.14 -5.52
N LEU A 181 16.15 6.20 -5.80
CA LEU A 181 16.02 5.30 -6.94
C LEU A 181 15.02 4.16 -6.64
N LEU A 182 13.75 4.30 -7.04
CA LEU A 182 12.70 3.34 -6.67
C LEU A 182 12.60 2.11 -7.59
N LEU A 183 12.97 2.22 -8.86
CA LEU A 183 12.79 1.16 -9.86
C LEU A 183 13.44 -0.18 -9.44
N PRO A 184 14.69 -0.22 -8.92
CA PRO A 184 15.34 -1.47 -8.53
C PRO A 184 14.61 -2.20 -7.40
N ILE A 185 13.95 -1.47 -6.50
CA ILE A 185 13.22 -2.06 -5.38
C ILE A 185 11.71 -2.13 -5.63
N TRP A 186 11.24 -1.89 -6.86
CA TRP A 186 9.82 -1.72 -7.16
C TRP A 186 8.97 -2.92 -6.73
N LYS A 187 9.49 -4.15 -6.94
CA LYS A 187 8.84 -5.41 -6.55
C LYS A 187 8.78 -5.62 -5.02
N ARG A 188 9.63 -4.91 -4.26
CA ARG A 188 9.68 -5.00 -2.79
C ARG A 188 8.69 -4.06 -2.13
N LEU A 189 8.24 -2.99 -2.82
CA LEU A 189 7.32 -2.00 -2.27
C LEU A 189 5.90 -2.60 -2.09
N PRO A 190 5.13 -2.14 -1.07
CA PRO A 190 3.84 -2.75 -0.73
C PRO A 190 2.80 -2.44 -1.82
N ASN A 191 2.04 -3.44 -2.26
CA ASN A 191 0.99 -3.25 -3.28
C ASN A 191 -0.29 -2.59 -2.74
N GLU A 192 -0.40 -2.43 -1.42
CA GLU A 192 -1.58 -1.87 -0.74
C GLU A 192 -1.82 -0.38 -1.04
N SER A 193 -0.75 0.39 -1.28
CA SER A 193 -0.82 1.82 -1.58
C SER A 193 0.27 2.21 -2.58
N THR A 194 -0.14 2.81 -3.70
CA THR A 194 0.72 3.41 -4.72
C THR A 194 0.92 4.91 -4.54
N ARG A 195 0.37 5.49 -3.48
CA ARG A 195 0.42 6.95 -3.22
C ARG A 195 1.84 7.48 -3.21
N VAL A 196 2.07 8.50 -4.02
CA VAL A 196 3.35 9.22 -4.11
C VAL A 196 3.17 10.60 -3.51
N TYR A 197 4.02 10.95 -2.55
CA TYR A 197 4.09 12.28 -1.97
C TYR A 197 5.15 13.12 -2.64
N ARG A 198 4.81 14.38 -2.90
CA ARG A 198 5.73 15.49 -3.04
C ARG A 198 5.65 16.30 -1.75
N LEU A 199 6.75 16.43 -1.03
CA LEU A 199 6.80 17.16 0.23
C LEU A 199 7.98 18.13 0.26
N GLN A 200 7.82 19.21 1.00
CA GLN A 200 8.90 20.13 1.34
C GLN A 200 9.01 20.19 2.85
N THR A 201 10.22 19.95 3.37
CA THR A 201 10.51 20.03 4.80
C THR A 201 10.61 21.48 5.26
N ASP A 202 10.59 21.68 6.58
CA ASP A 202 10.82 22.98 7.22
C ASP A 202 12.20 23.55 6.87
N ALA A 203 13.19 22.68 6.63
CA ALA A 203 14.54 23.06 6.20
C ALA A 203 14.63 23.40 4.69
N GLY A 204 13.52 23.37 3.95
CA GLY A 204 13.45 23.70 2.53
C GLY A 204 13.78 22.54 1.58
N GLU A 205 14.15 21.37 2.10
CA GLU A 205 14.40 20.18 1.30
C GLU A 205 13.13 19.69 0.61
N ARG A 206 13.23 19.39 -0.69
CA ARG A 206 12.13 18.87 -1.51
C ARG A 206 12.33 17.38 -1.78
N ILE A 207 11.34 16.59 -1.44
CA ILE A 207 11.38 15.13 -1.59
C ILE A 207 10.17 14.67 -2.39
N ILE A 208 10.42 13.68 -3.25
CA ILE A 208 9.38 12.89 -3.90
C ILE A 208 9.62 11.43 -3.53
N GLY A 209 8.57 10.74 -3.07
CA GLY A 209 8.68 9.35 -2.67
C GLY A 209 7.33 8.68 -2.45
N ARG A 210 7.35 7.36 -2.36
CA ARG A 210 6.15 6.53 -2.16
C ARG A 210 5.87 6.37 -0.67
N LYS A 211 4.62 6.58 -0.26
CA LYS A 211 4.17 6.26 1.11
C LYS A 211 4.18 4.75 1.33
N VAL A 212 4.74 4.29 2.44
CA VAL A 212 4.73 2.89 2.86
C VAL A 212 4.09 2.73 4.24
N SER A 213 3.52 1.56 4.50
CA SER A 213 2.88 1.26 5.79
C SER A 213 3.95 0.98 6.87
N PRO A 214 3.65 1.22 8.16
CA PRO A 214 4.54 0.82 9.26
C PRO A 214 4.87 -0.68 9.26
N ALA A 215 3.91 -1.53 8.88
CA ALA A 215 4.11 -2.97 8.74
C ALA A 215 5.16 -3.29 7.66
N TRP A 216 5.09 -2.63 6.50
CA TRP A 216 6.11 -2.77 5.47
C TRP A 216 7.48 -2.29 5.95
N VAL A 217 7.53 -1.18 6.68
CA VAL A 217 8.78 -0.67 7.27
C VAL A 217 9.41 -1.69 8.19
N ALA A 218 8.63 -2.31 9.08
CA ALA A 218 9.14 -3.35 9.97
C ALA A 218 9.76 -4.51 9.17
N THR A 219 9.11 -4.97 8.09
CA THR A 219 9.65 -6.03 7.22
C THR A 219 10.88 -5.57 6.42
N ALA A 220 10.88 -4.34 5.89
CA ALA A 220 11.99 -3.80 5.10
C ALA A 220 13.23 -3.51 5.94
N LEU A 221 13.04 -3.22 7.24
CA LEU A 221 14.09 -2.98 8.21
C LEU A 221 14.46 -4.22 9.02
N ALA A 222 13.67 -5.30 8.94
CA ALA A 222 13.99 -6.58 9.53
C ALA A 222 15.37 -6.99 9.00
N THR A 223 16.35 -6.90 9.88
CA THR A 223 17.74 -7.11 9.54
C THR A 223 17.99 -8.60 9.64
N ASP A 224 17.58 -9.35 8.63
CA ASP A 224 18.06 -10.70 8.37
C ASP A 224 17.90 -10.96 6.87
N ALA A 225 18.96 -10.69 6.11
CA ALA A 225 19.17 -11.47 4.89
C ALA A 225 19.14 -12.94 5.34
N PRO A 226 18.27 -13.79 4.79
CA PRO A 226 18.18 -15.16 5.23
C PRO A 226 19.55 -15.79 5.09
N THR A 227 20.22 -16.06 6.22
CA THR A 227 21.57 -16.64 6.19
C THR A 227 21.41 -18.13 5.97
N LEU A 228 21.07 -18.51 4.75
CA LEU A 228 21.17 -19.89 4.30
C LEU A 228 22.66 -20.21 4.15
N THR A 229 23.14 -21.22 4.86
CA THR A 229 24.42 -21.82 4.52
C THR A 229 24.36 -22.35 3.08
N PRO A 230 25.47 -22.37 2.32
CA PRO A 230 25.47 -22.90 0.95
C PRO A 230 24.88 -24.31 0.86
N ASP A 231 25.13 -25.16 1.86
CA ASP A 231 24.54 -26.50 1.97
C ASP A 231 23.01 -26.47 2.10
N ALA A 232 22.48 -25.61 2.98
CA ALA A 232 21.04 -25.46 3.17
C ALA A 232 20.36 -24.85 1.94
N ALA A 233 21.00 -23.87 1.29
CA ALA A 233 20.52 -23.27 0.04
C ALA A 233 20.46 -24.31 -1.08
N PHE A 234 21.52 -25.12 -1.22
CA PHE A 234 21.58 -26.17 -2.23
C PHE A 234 20.49 -27.23 -2.01
N ALA A 235 20.31 -27.70 -0.77
CA ALA A 235 19.27 -28.66 -0.41
C ALA A 235 17.85 -28.12 -0.68
N ALA A 236 17.58 -26.87 -0.28
CA ALA A 236 16.28 -26.22 -0.48
C ALA A 236 15.95 -26.04 -1.98
N LEU A 237 16.95 -25.63 -2.78
CA LEU A 237 16.80 -25.56 -4.23
C LEU A 237 16.55 -26.95 -4.84
N MET A 238 17.24 -28.01 -4.38
CA MET A 238 17.03 -29.35 -4.92
C MET A 238 15.67 -29.97 -4.56
N ASP A 239 15.10 -29.65 -3.39
CA ASP A 239 13.72 -30.02 -3.02
C ASP A 239 12.70 -29.39 -4.00
N GLY A 240 13.01 -28.19 -4.50
CA GLY A 240 12.33 -27.55 -5.62
C GLY A 240 11.08 -26.76 -5.26
N ARG A 241 10.80 -26.62 -3.96
CA ARG A 241 9.79 -25.71 -3.42
C ARG A 241 10.34 -24.30 -3.15
N THR A 242 11.65 -24.13 -3.21
CA THR A 242 12.31 -22.87 -2.87
C THR A 242 12.83 -22.13 -4.09
N ILE A 243 12.66 -20.81 -4.06
CA ILE A 243 13.25 -19.84 -5.00
C ILE A 243 14.13 -18.90 -4.16
N LEU A 244 15.36 -18.66 -4.59
CA LEU A 244 16.24 -17.67 -3.95
C LEU A 244 16.38 -16.48 -4.88
N ASP A 245 15.93 -15.32 -4.43
CA ASP A 245 16.23 -14.04 -5.09
C ASP A 245 17.53 -13.51 -4.47
N LEU A 246 18.52 -13.28 -5.32
CA LEU A 246 19.84 -12.79 -4.97
C LEU A 246 19.99 -11.32 -5.40
N ALA A 247 21.05 -10.67 -4.92
CA ALA A 247 21.45 -9.35 -5.38
C ALA A 247 21.61 -9.29 -6.92
N GLU A 248 21.47 -8.08 -7.47
CA GLU A 248 21.55 -7.81 -8.92
C GLU A 248 20.46 -8.52 -9.75
N ASP A 249 19.26 -8.66 -9.19
CA ASP A 249 18.07 -9.28 -9.82
C ASP A 249 18.30 -10.74 -10.28
N LEU A 250 19.31 -11.40 -9.71
CA LEU A 250 19.60 -12.79 -9.98
C LEU A 250 18.62 -13.69 -9.22
N GLN A 251 18.19 -14.78 -9.86
CA GLN A 251 17.29 -15.74 -9.22
C GLN A 251 17.77 -17.17 -9.44
N LEU A 252 17.87 -17.93 -8.35
CA LEU A 252 18.10 -19.37 -8.35
C LEU A 252 16.82 -20.13 -8.11
N ARG A 253 16.56 -21.14 -8.94
CA ARG A 253 15.42 -22.03 -8.78
C ARG A 253 15.68 -23.40 -9.40
N ARG A 254 14.92 -24.40 -8.98
CA ARG A 254 14.92 -25.71 -9.66
C ARG A 254 14.07 -25.71 -10.91
N VAL A 255 14.64 -26.18 -12.01
CA VAL A 255 13.96 -26.39 -13.27
C VAL A 255 14.17 -27.81 -13.76
N ARG A 256 13.21 -28.31 -14.54
CA ARG A 256 13.37 -29.58 -15.26
C ARG A 256 13.78 -29.26 -16.69
N VAL A 257 14.94 -29.74 -17.11
CA VAL A 257 15.49 -29.54 -18.46
C VAL A 257 15.98 -30.88 -18.98
N MET A 258 15.51 -31.27 -20.17
CA MET A 258 15.85 -32.55 -20.81
C MET A 258 15.70 -33.77 -19.86
N GLY A 259 14.61 -33.80 -19.10
CA GLY A 259 14.28 -34.90 -18.19
C GLY A 259 14.99 -34.88 -16.83
N ALA A 260 15.98 -34.01 -16.61
CA ALA A 260 16.75 -33.90 -15.37
C ALA A 260 16.37 -32.64 -14.56
N ASN A 261 16.40 -32.76 -13.22
CA ASN A 261 16.27 -31.61 -12.31
C ASN A 261 17.60 -30.87 -12.22
N ARG A 262 17.57 -29.56 -12.44
CA ARG A 262 18.75 -28.68 -12.43
C ARG A 262 18.45 -27.41 -11.65
N ILE A 263 19.48 -26.80 -11.08
CA ILE A 263 19.40 -25.47 -10.47
C ILE A 263 19.79 -24.45 -11.54
N GLU A 264 18.84 -23.61 -11.96
CA GLU A 264 19.05 -22.55 -12.95
C GLU A 264 19.28 -21.22 -12.25
N LEU A 265 20.30 -20.50 -12.70
CA LEU A 265 20.48 -19.08 -12.41
C LEU A 265 19.89 -18.25 -13.57
N SER A 266 18.98 -17.34 -13.23
CA SER A 266 18.35 -16.42 -14.18
C SER A 266 18.58 -14.97 -13.76
N GLY A 267 18.33 -14.01 -14.67
CA GLY A 267 18.56 -12.57 -14.42
C GLY A 267 19.94 -12.05 -14.82
N PHE A 268 20.88 -12.93 -15.20
CA PHE A 268 22.24 -12.52 -15.56
C PHE A 268 22.31 -11.76 -16.89
N ASN A 269 23.23 -10.80 -16.97
CA ASN A 269 23.54 -10.06 -18.19
C ASN A 269 24.84 -10.57 -18.86
N ASP A 270 25.16 -9.99 -20.03
CA ASP A 270 26.30 -10.40 -20.85
C ASP A 270 27.65 -10.26 -20.14
N MET A 271 27.81 -9.22 -19.32
CA MET A 271 29.04 -8.90 -18.58
C MET A 271 29.27 -9.85 -17.40
N MET A 272 28.19 -10.36 -16.79
CA MET A 272 28.26 -11.32 -15.68
C MET A 272 28.72 -12.72 -16.13
N ARG A 273 28.58 -13.05 -17.42
CA ARG A 273 28.75 -14.44 -17.89
C ARG A 273 30.14 -15.00 -17.61
N ASP A 274 31.18 -14.23 -17.87
CA ASP A 274 32.55 -14.71 -17.71
C ASP A 274 32.90 -14.86 -16.22
N ARG A 275 32.36 -13.98 -15.36
CA ARG A 275 32.46 -14.09 -13.90
C ARG A 275 31.74 -15.33 -13.36
N LEU A 276 30.51 -15.58 -13.81
CA LEU A 276 29.71 -16.75 -13.41
C LEU A 276 30.35 -18.07 -13.88
N LYS A 277 30.95 -18.10 -15.07
CA LYS A 277 31.76 -19.25 -15.52
C LYS A 277 32.99 -19.46 -14.63
N THR A 278 33.65 -18.38 -14.22
CA THR A 278 34.80 -18.43 -13.30
C THR A 278 34.38 -18.98 -11.93
N TYR A 279 33.15 -18.70 -11.50
CA TYR A 279 32.56 -19.30 -10.29
C TYR A 279 32.23 -20.79 -10.46
N GLY A 280 32.25 -21.33 -11.68
CA GLY A 280 31.99 -22.74 -11.97
C GLY A 280 30.58 -23.03 -12.46
N LEU A 281 29.78 -22.02 -12.82
CA LEU A 281 28.52 -22.25 -13.53
C LEU A 281 28.82 -22.68 -14.97
N PHE A 282 28.01 -23.60 -15.46
CA PHE A 282 28.02 -23.99 -16.87
C PHE A 282 26.79 -23.44 -17.58
N HIS A 283 26.83 -23.38 -18.90
CA HIS A 283 25.75 -22.86 -19.72
C HIS A 283 25.43 -23.81 -20.86
N GLU A 284 24.16 -23.84 -21.24
CA GLU A 284 23.67 -24.57 -22.41
C GLU A 284 22.69 -23.70 -23.18
N ILE A 285 22.54 -23.96 -24.47
CA ILE A 285 21.48 -23.36 -25.30
C ILE A 285 20.31 -24.33 -25.32
N VAL A 286 19.18 -23.93 -24.70
CA VAL A 286 17.96 -24.72 -24.63
C VAL A 286 16.82 -23.90 -25.22
N SER A 287 16.12 -24.44 -26.21
CA SER A 287 15.05 -23.73 -26.93
C SER A 287 15.49 -22.34 -27.41
N TRP A 288 16.66 -22.27 -28.06
CA TRP A 288 17.26 -21.06 -28.62
C TRP A 288 17.65 -19.98 -27.60
N LYS A 289 17.64 -20.30 -26.30
CA LYS A 289 18.02 -19.38 -25.22
C LYS A 289 19.21 -19.93 -24.44
N LEU A 290 20.20 -19.06 -24.18
CA LEU A 290 21.30 -19.35 -23.28
C LEU A 290 20.77 -19.43 -21.84
N ARG A 291 21.06 -20.54 -21.15
CA ARG A 291 20.68 -20.79 -19.76
C ARG A 291 21.90 -21.17 -18.96
N MET A 292 21.99 -20.69 -17.71
CA MET A 292 23.10 -20.98 -16.80
C MET A 292 22.64 -21.85 -15.65
N PHE A 293 23.49 -22.78 -15.25
CA PHE A 293 23.19 -23.79 -14.24
C PHE A 293 24.31 -23.92 -13.22
N VAL A 294 23.92 -24.20 -11.98
CA VAL A 294 24.83 -24.66 -10.93
C VAL A 294 25.01 -26.18 -11.11
N PRO A 295 26.25 -26.71 -11.04
CA PRO A 295 26.47 -28.16 -11.02
C PRO A 295 25.67 -28.83 -9.91
N THR A 296 25.10 -29.99 -10.19
CA THR A 296 24.36 -30.78 -9.19
C THR A 296 25.19 -31.92 -8.60
N ASP A 297 26.48 -31.98 -8.96
CA ASP A 297 27.44 -32.97 -8.43
C ASP A 297 28.10 -32.45 -7.14
N ALA A 298 29.15 -33.14 -6.68
CA ALA A 298 29.87 -32.80 -5.45
C ALA A 298 30.49 -31.38 -5.46
N THR A 299 30.62 -30.73 -6.62
CA THR A 299 31.14 -29.36 -6.74
C THR A 299 30.05 -28.30 -6.58
N GLY A 300 28.77 -28.69 -6.66
CA GLY A 300 27.63 -27.79 -6.69
C GLY A 300 27.53 -26.85 -5.50
N VAL A 301 27.75 -27.35 -4.29
CA VAL A 301 27.72 -26.55 -3.06
C VAL A 301 28.83 -25.49 -3.06
N ALA A 302 30.04 -25.85 -3.50
CA ALA A 302 31.18 -24.92 -3.55
C ALA A 302 31.04 -23.86 -4.66
N VAL A 303 30.40 -24.21 -5.78
CA VAL A 303 30.01 -23.25 -6.83
C VAL A 303 28.94 -22.30 -6.28
N LEU A 304 27.91 -22.84 -5.64
CA LEU A 304 26.83 -22.05 -5.04
C LEU A 304 27.38 -21.10 -3.95
N ALA A 305 28.32 -21.54 -3.11
CA ALA A 305 28.96 -20.70 -2.11
C ALA A 305 29.62 -19.46 -2.73
N ARG A 306 30.36 -19.62 -3.84
CA ARG A 306 30.99 -18.49 -4.57
C ARG A 306 29.96 -17.55 -5.19
N VAL A 307 28.82 -18.09 -5.65
CA VAL A 307 27.70 -17.26 -6.12
C VAL A 307 27.11 -16.45 -4.98
N LEU A 308 26.82 -17.08 -3.84
CA LEU A 308 26.21 -16.42 -2.68
C LEU A 308 27.14 -15.41 -2.01
N ASP A 309 28.46 -15.62 -2.08
CA ASP A 309 29.47 -14.66 -1.62
C ASP A 309 29.53 -13.41 -2.51
N GLY A 310 29.42 -13.60 -3.84
CA GLY A 310 29.36 -12.49 -4.79
C GLY A 310 27.99 -11.81 -4.90
N TYR A 311 26.92 -12.55 -4.62
CA TYR A 311 25.52 -12.17 -4.81
C TYR A 311 24.69 -12.69 -3.63
N PRO A 312 24.62 -11.93 -2.52
CA PRO A 312 23.93 -12.37 -1.31
C PRO A 312 22.42 -12.59 -1.54
N VAL A 313 21.82 -13.47 -0.75
CA VAL A 313 20.37 -13.74 -0.78
C VAL A 313 19.61 -12.53 -0.26
N GLU A 314 18.73 -11.96 -1.08
CA GLU A 314 17.84 -10.87 -0.68
C GLU A 314 16.49 -11.39 -0.18
N ARG A 315 16.02 -12.53 -0.72
CA ARG A 315 14.74 -13.14 -0.34
C ARG A 315 14.73 -14.64 -0.60
N ILE A 316 14.10 -15.38 0.30
CA ILE A 316 13.65 -16.76 0.06
C ILE A 316 12.16 -16.71 -0.26
N GLY A 317 11.78 -17.21 -1.43
CA GLY A 317 10.38 -17.40 -1.84
C GLY A 317 10.02 -18.87 -1.91
N GLU A 318 8.72 -19.16 -1.79
CA GLU A 318 8.18 -20.47 -2.12
C GLU A 318 7.69 -20.48 -3.57
N ARG A 319 7.88 -21.61 -4.24
CA ARG A 319 7.30 -21.87 -5.55
C ARG A 319 5.84 -22.27 -5.33
N GLU A 320 4.90 -21.42 -5.75
CA GLU A 320 3.50 -21.84 -5.87
C GLU A 320 3.44 -23.08 -6.77
N ALA A 321 2.79 -24.12 -6.25
CA ALA A 321 2.47 -25.30 -7.03
C ALA A 321 1.53 -24.86 -8.16
N ALA A 322 1.97 -25.05 -9.40
CA ALA A 322 1.11 -24.95 -10.58
C ALA A 322 0.10 -26.11 -10.59
#